data_AF-A0A9Q7ASE0-F1
#
_entry.id   AF-A0A9Q7ASE0-F1
#
_cell.length_a   1.000
_cell.length_b   1.000
_cell.length_c   1.000
_cell.angle_alpha   90.00
_cell.angle_beta   90.00
_cell.angle_gamma   90.00
#
_symmetry.space_group_name_H-M   'P 1'
#
loop_
_entity.id
_entity.type
_entity.pdbx_description
1 polymer ?
#
loop_
_entity_poly.entity_id
_entity_poly.type
_entity_poly.pdbx_seq_one_letter_code
_entity_poly.pdbx_strand_id
1 'polypeptide(L)'
;MAFNANKPADTEFIADGPGVVRENQRALKEDRIVDAGKLRGLSPGHSSGQIPISDGTVCANLNADRLDGQDASAFAGAGHGHANVTTSSSGFMSNADKTKLDGIAAGAEVNQNAFANVKVGGTSLQADAKADTLELVAGANIVLTPDATNDKVTIEVSGKVASAAQADDAATVGGVGPSDFHKVLLQNSPYAITNGTGPTVAPLASCRGMRVDFIKDFPIGSPYRTVLTLRGNSANGAVQIALPYNSTDQRIYFRYQHYTATAWSDWFSLWNSGNGGSGSGLDADMLDGLHLSDIQTLINARVPSADVSTSSAAGKIPKAGADGKLAAGFLPVLEETAANILSRLLAVDGAGSGLDADLLDGYHADDFLRSTGVSLGNSGYQRFSSGLIIQWARWTGTGSLQSITFPLVFPGYCYVVVPATILTAPASAVAAPAVGSITRTGFKVVSYASTQGAEFNAYIAIGR
;
A
#
# COMPACT_ATOMS: atom_id res chain seq x y z
N MET A 1 -67.48 -174.27 -22.92
CA MET A 1 -67.01 -175.65 -23.17
C MET A 1 -67.20 -176.51 -21.92
N ALA A 2 -67.93 -177.62 -22.06
CA ALA A 2 -67.73 -178.86 -21.33
C ALA A 2 -68.26 -179.95 -22.27
N PHE A 3 -67.38 -180.77 -22.82
CA PHE A 3 -67.69 -181.75 -23.85
C PHE A 3 -68.52 -182.88 -23.24
N ASN A 4 -69.80 -182.97 -23.62
CA ASN A 4 -70.69 -184.05 -23.23
C ASN A 4 -70.77 -185.02 -24.40
N ALA A 5 -70.25 -186.24 -24.23
CA ALA A 5 -70.18 -187.28 -25.26
C ALA A 5 -71.56 -187.75 -25.78
N ASN A 6 -72.66 -187.31 -25.17
CA ASN A 6 -74.03 -187.59 -25.61
C ASN A 6 -74.67 -186.42 -26.36
N LYS A 7 -73.99 -185.27 -26.52
CA LYS A 7 -74.47 -184.20 -27.39
C LYS A 7 -73.95 -184.42 -28.81
N PRO A 8 -74.81 -184.33 -29.84
CA PRO A 8 -74.35 -184.38 -31.22
C PRO A 8 -73.27 -183.32 -31.43
N ALA A 9 -72.19 -183.69 -32.11
CA ALA A 9 -71.10 -182.78 -32.43
C ALA A 9 -71.67 -181.56 -33.17
N ASP A 10 -71.29 -180.36 -32.73
CA ASP A 10 -71.73 -179.07 -33.26
C ASP A 10 -71.07 -178.84 -34.62
N THR A 11 -71.60 -179.51 -35.64
CA THR A 11 -71.18 -179.43 -37.05
C THR A 11 -72.23 -178.75 -37.93
N GLU A 12 -73.27 -178.17 -37.34
CA GLU A 12 -74.36 -177.50 -38.05
C GLU A 12 -73.99 -176.03 -38.29
N PHE A 13 -74.17 -175.55 -39.52
CA PHE A 13 -73.94 -174.15 -39.83
C PHE A 13 -75.16 -173.33 -39.38
N ILE A 14 -74.98 -172.08 -38.97
CA ILE A 14 -76.09 -171.13 -38.68
C ILE A 14 -77.10 -171.04 -39.85
N ALA A 15 -76.68 -171.40 -41.06
CA ALA A 15 -77.53 -171.53 -42.24
C ALA A 15 -78.64 -172.59 -42.09
N ASP A 16 -78.45 -173.61 -41.26
CA ASP A 16 -79.36 -174.73 -41.02
C ASP A 16 -80.44 -174.42 -39.96
N GLY A 17 -80.34 -173.25 -39.30
CA GLY A 17 -81.30 -172.81 -38.28
C GLY A 17 -82.64 -172.28 -38.82
N PRO A 18 -83.75 -172.37 -38.02
CA PRO A 18 -85.07 -171.89 -38.42
C PRO A 18 -85.04 -170.42 -38.91
N GLY A 19 -85.76 -170.13 -40.00
CA GLY A 19 -85.65 -168.87 -40.75
C GLY A 19 -85.75 -167.59 -39.92
N VAL A 20 -86.53 -167.59 -38.84
CA VAL A 20 -86.71 -166.41 -37.96
C VAL A 20 -85.43 -166.00 -37.24
N VAL A 21 -84.58 -166.97 -36.87
CA VAL A 21 -83.30 -166.69 -36.20
C VAL A 21 -82.31 -166.09 -37.19
N ARG A 22 -82.29 -166.60 -38.43
CA ARG A 22 -81.48 -166.01 -39.51
C ARG A 22 -81.94 -164.60 -39.84
N GLU A 23 -83.26 -164.34 -39.84
CA GLU A 23 -83.81 -163.00 -40.08
C GLU A 23 -83.43 -162.02 -38.96
N ASN A 24 -83.55 -162.40 -37.69
CA ASN A 24 -83.18 -161.52 -36.58
C ASN A 24 -81.68 -161.24 -36.55
N GLN A 25 -80.84 -162.22 -36.90
CA GLN A 25 -79.40 -162.02 -37.00
C GLN A 25 -79.03 -161.16 -38.21
N ARG A 26 -79.74 -161.28 -39.35
CA ARG A 26 -79.62 -160.34 -40.46
C ARG A 26 -80.06 -158.95 -40.02
N ALA A 27 -81.20 -158.80 -39.34
CA ALA A 27 -81.69 -157.52 -38.86
C ALA A 27 -80.71 -156.87 -37.87
N LEU A 28 -80.12 -157.62 -36.94
CA LEU A 28 -79.10 -157.08 -36.02
C LEU A 28 -77.80 -156.67 -36.72
N LYS A 29 -77.48 -157.27 -37.87
CA LYS A 29 -76.24 -157.00 -38.63
C LYS A 29 -76.44 -155.96 -39.74
N GLU A 30 -77.59 -155.98 -40.40
CA GLU A 30 -77.87 -155.25 -41.64
C GLU A 30 -78.94 -154.16 -41.44
N ASP A 31 -79.88 -154.32 -40.50
CA ASP A 31 -80.80 -153.24 -40.12
C ASP A 31 -80.22 -152.42 -38.96
N ARG A 32 -79.92 -151.16 -39.28
CA ARG A 32 -79.24 -150.12 -38.47
C ARG A 32 -79.99 -149.71 -37.19
N ILE A 33 -80.37 -150.65 -36.33
CA ILE A 33 -81.09 -150.38 -35.07
C ILE A 33 -80.16 -149.79 -33.99
N VAL A 34 -78.86 -149.71 -34.22
CA VAL A 34 -77.90 -149.05 -33.32
C VAL A 34 -77.01 -148.05 -34.07
N ASP A 35 -77.52 -146.83 -34.24
CA ASP A 35 -76.80 -145.68 -34.80
C ASP A 35 -75.77 -145.15 -33.78
N ALA A 36 -74.65 -145.86 -33.63
CA ALA A 36 -73.57 -145.52 -32.71
C ALA A 36 -72.81 -144.27 -33.19
N GLY A 37 -73.21 -143.08 -32.70
CA GLY A 37 -72.49 -141.82 -32.96
C GLY A 37 -73.32 -140.53 -32.94
N LYS A 38 -74.65 -140.61 -32.85
CA LYS A 38 -75.55 -139.45 -32.75
C LYS A 38 -76.47 -139.59 -31.55
N LEU A 39 -76.77 -138.48 -30.87
CA LEU A 39 -77.79 -138.42 -29.82
C LEU A 39 -78.95 -137.56 -30.33
N ARG A 40 -80.15 -138.15 -30.43
CA ARG A 40 -81.36 -137.51 -30.99
C ARG A 40 -81.16 -136.91 -32.40
N GLY A 41 -80.34 -137.57 -33.22
CA GLY A 41 -80.04 -137.13 -34.60
C GLY A 41 -78.98 -136.03 -34.71
N LEU A 42 -78.53 -135.46 -33.59
CA LEU A 42 -77.46 -134.45 -33.58
C LEU A 42 -76.10 -135.12 -33.40
N SER A 43 -75.13 -134.63 -34.17
CA SER A 43 -73.73 -135.05 -34.06
C SER A 43 -72.97 -134.08 -33.14
N PRO A 44 -72.02 -134.54 -32.32
CA PRO A 44 -71.11 -133.66 -31.60
C PRO A 44 -70.26 -132.82 -32.56
N GLY A 45 -70.06 -131.53 -32.26
CA GLY A 45 -69.26 -130.60 -33.08
C GLY A 45 -69.45 -129.13 -32.70
N HIS A 46 -68.84 -128.23 -33.47
CA HIS A 46 -68.73 -126.79 -33.17
C HIS A 46 -69.68 -125.90 -33.99
N SER A 47 -70.50 -126.50 -34.86
CA SER A 47 -71.45 -125.78 -35.71
C SER A 47 -72.78 -125.59 -34.99
N SER A 48 -73.55 -124.59 -35.43
CA SER A 48 -74.91 -124.38 -34.91
C SER A 48 -75.80 -125.62 -35.11
N GLY A 49 -76.55 -126.00 -34.08
CA GLY A 49 -77.40 -127.19 -34.09
C GLY A 49 -76.67 -128.52 -33.84
N GLN A 50 -75.36 -128.49 -33.55
CA GLN A 50 -74.62 -129.66 -33.06
C GLN A 50 -74.59 -129.68 -31.53
N ILE A 51 -74.24 -130.83 -30.95
CA ILE A 51 -73.97 -130.93 -29.51
C ILE A 51 -72.58 -130.33 -29.28
N PRO A 52 -72.43 -129.24 -28.50
CA PRO A 52 -71.13 -128.59 -28.31
C PRO A 52 -70.10 -129.55 -27.70
N ILE A 53 -68.88 -129.52 -28.22
CA ILE A 53 -67.74 -130.28 -27.67
C ILE A 53 -66.69 -129.32 -27.12
N SER A 54 -66.11 -129.68 -25.97
CA SER A 54 -65.09 -128.87 -25.28
C SER A 54 -63.70 -129.39 -25.61
N ASP A 55 -63.20 -129.02 -26.80
CA ASP A 55 -61.87 -129.42 -27.30
C ASP A 55 -60.95 -128.24 -27.64
N GLY A 56 -61.37 -127.02 -27.26
CA GLY A 56 -60.62 -125.78 -27.51
C GLY A 56 -60.95 -125.07 -28.82
N THR A 57 -61.74 -125.68 -29.71
CA THR A 57 -62.26 -124.98 -30.90
C THR A 57 -63.55 -124.24 -30.55
N VAL A 58 -63.68 -122.99 -31.00
CA VAL A 58 -64.85 -122.16 -30.68
C VAL A 58 -66.12 -122.77 -31.28
N CYS A 59 -67.10 -123.09 -30.44
CA CYS A 59 -68.45 -123.40 -30.87
C CYS A 59 -69.17 -122.10 -31.23
N ALA A 60 -69.44 -121.89 -32.51
CA ALA A 60 -69.98 -120.62 -33.01
C ALA A 60 -71.45 -120.42 -32.62
N ASN A 61 -71.84 -119.17 -32.30
CA ASN A 61 -73.19 -118.74 -31.91
C ASN A 61 -73.69 -119.30 -30.56
N LEU A 62 -72.78 -119.68 -29.66
CA LEU A 62 -73.11 -119.83 -28.25
C LEU A 62 -73.13 -118.46 -27.59
N ASN A 63 -74.08 -118.21 -26.69
CA ASN A 63 -74.16 -116.99 -25.89
C ASN A 63 -73.00 -116.81 -24.88
N ALA A 64 -71.97 -117.65 -24.94
CA ALA A 64 -70.82 -117.62 -24.04
C ALA A 64 -69.76 -116.59 -24.45
N ASP A 65 -69.89 -115.96 -25.63
CA ASP A 65 -68.98 -114.93 -26.15
C ASP A 65 -69.33 -113.48 -25.74
N ARG A 66 -70.48 -113.27 -25.09
CA ARG A 66 -70.94 -111.96 -24.60
C ARG A 66 -70.81 -111.85 -23.08
N LEU A 67 -70.24 -110.76 -22.58
CA LEU A 67 -70.23 -110.42 -21.14
C LEU A 67 -71.42 -109.50 -20.86
N ASP A 68 -72.29 -109.88 -19.90
CA ASP A 68 -73.54 -109.15 -19.57
C ASP A 68 -74.42 -108.80 -20.78
N GLY A 69 -74.38 -109.63 -21.82
CA GLY A 69 -75.15 -109.47 -23.05
C GLY A 69 -74.57 -108.45 -24.05
N GLN A 70 -73.47 -107.78 -23.71
CA GLN A 70 -72.82 -106.79 -24.57
C GLN A 70 -71.58 -107.38 -25.26
N ASP A 71 -71.34 -106.90 -26.48
CA ASP A 71 -70.12 -107.20 -27.21
C ASP A 71 -68.94 -106.40 -26.63
N ALA A 72 -67.70 -106.87 -26.82
CA ALA A 72 -66.50 -106.17 -26.35
C ALA A 72 -66.42 -104.71 -26.82
N SER A 73 -66.99 -104.39 -27.98
CA SER A 73 -67.08 -103.03 -28.53
C SER A 73 -67.85 -102.02 -27.66
N ALA A 74 -68.68 -102.47 -26.71
CA ALA A 74 -69.46 -101.59 -25.84
C ALA A 74 -68.66 -100.97 -24.68
N PHE A 75 -67.52 -101.55 -24.29
CA PHE A 75 -66.79 -101.15 -23.08
C PHE A 75 -65.63 -100.19 -23.34
N ALA A 76 -65.05 -100.24 -24.54
CA ALA A 76 -64.19 -99.22 -25.12
C ALA A 76 -63.89 -99.62 -26.56
N GLY A 77 -64.22 -98.77 -27.53
CA GLY A 77 -63.81 -99.00 -28.91
C GLY A 77 -62.27 -99.05 -29.02
N ALA A 78 -61.74 -99.86 -29.94
CA ALA A 78 -60.30 -99.97 -30.20
C ALA A 78 -59.61 -98.62 -30.53
N GLY A 79 -60.38 -97.57 -30.80
CA GLY A 79 -59.91 -96.22 -31.10
C GLY A 79 -60.29 -95.15 -30.07
N HIS A 80 -60.61 -95.47 -28.82
CA HIS A 80 -60.80 -94.42 -27.82
C HIS A 80 -59.49 -93.67 -27.57
N GLY A 81 -59.55 -92.34 -27.52
CA GLY A 81 -58.39 -91.48 -27.33
C GLY A 81 -58.75 -90.24 -26.51
N HIS A 82 -57.72 -89.55 -25.99
CA HIS A 82 -57.89 -88.30 -25.26
C HIS A 82 -57.64 -87.11 -26.19
N ALA A 83 -58.41 -86.03 -26.02
CA ALA A 83 -58.23 -84.81 -26.80
C ALA A 83 -56.89 -84.11 -26.48
N ASN A 84 -56.38 -83.35 -27.45
CA ASN A 84 -55.22 -82.49 -27.23
C ASN A 84 -55.49 -81.47 -26.12
N VAL A 85 -54.49 -81.22 -25.27
CA VAL A 85 -54.58 -80.18 -24.22
C VAL A 85 -54.63 -78.78 -24.84
N THR A 86 -55.47 -77.91 -24.29
CA THR A 86 -55.50 -76.48 -24.63
C THR A 86 -55.15 -75.64 -23.40
N THR A 87 -54.95 -74.34 -23.56
CA THR A 87 -54.75 -73.43 -22.42
C THR A 87 -56.01 -73.29 -21.54
N SER A 88 -57.17 -73.73 -22.02
CA SER A 88 -58.46 -73.64 -21.31
C SER A 88 -59.03 -74.99 -20.86
N SER A 89 -58.53 -76.12 -21.37
CA SER A 89 -59.04 -77.46 -21.06
C SER A 89 -57.91 -78.45 -20.87
N SER A 90 -57.98 -79.24 -19.80
CA SER A 90 -57.04 -80.33 -19.51
C SER A 90 -57.18 -81.47 -20.53
N GLY A 91 -56.07 -82.15 -20.80
CA GLY A 91 -56.00 -83.36 -21.64
C GLY A 91 -55.04 -84.37 -21.02
N PHE A 92 -53.99 -84.77 -21.75
CA PHE A 92 -52.88 -85.58 -21.23
C PHE A 92 -52.03 -84.88 -20.15
N MET A 93 -52.18 -83.57 -19.98
CA MET A 93 -51.60 -82.74 -18.92
C MET A 93 -52.59 -81.64 -18.53
N SER A 94 -52.33 -80.91 -17.43
CA SER A 94 -53.21 -79.82 -17.02
C SER A 94 -53.13 -78.62 -17.98
N ASN A 95 -54.23 -77.89 -18.12
CA ASN A 95 -54.24 -76.61 -18.84
C ASN A 95 -53.27 -75.59 -18.24
N ALA A 96 -53.00 -75.65 -16.93
CA ALA A 96 -52.01 -74.84 -16.23
C ALA A 96 -50.57 -75.15 -16.68
N ASP A 97 -50.22 -76.44 -16.80
CA ASP A 97 -48.91 -76.85 -17.32
C ASP A 97 -48.73 -76.42 -18.78
N LYS A 98 -49.77 -76.56 -19.60
CA LYS A 98 -49.74 -76.10 -21.00
C LYS A 98 -49.51 -74.60 -21.09
N THR A 99 -50.21 -73.81 -20.27
CA THR A 99 -50.04 -72.35 -20.21
C THR A 99 -48.62 -71.98 -19.76
N LYS A 100 -48.06 -72.70 -18.78
CA LYS A 100 -46.68 -72.49 -18.33
C LYS A 100 -45.68 -72.81 -19.43
N LEU A 101 -45.85 -73.91 -20.16
CA LEU A 101 -44.97 -74.29 -21.27
C LEU A 101 -45.08 -73.33 -22.46
N ASP A 102 -46.27 -72.82 -22.77
CA ASP A 102 -46.48 -71.83 -23.84
C ASP A 102 -45.79 -70.49 -23.54
N GLY A 103 -45.60 -70.16 -22.26
CA GLY A 103 -44.85 -68.98 -21.83
C GLY A 103 -43.34 -69.10 -21.93
N ILE A 104 -42.79 -70.30 -22.19
CA ILE A 104 -41.36 -70.51 -22.36
C ILE A 104 -40.98 -70.18 -23.80
N ALA A 105 -40.15 -69.15 -24.00
CA ALA A 105 -39.65 -68.79 -25.32
C ALA A 105 -38.91 -69.96 -25.97
N ALA A 106 -39.06 -70.12 -27.28
CA ALA A 106 -38.36 -71.17 -28.02
C ALA A 106 -36.83 -71.03 -27.84
N GLY A 107 -36.20 -72.09 -27.32
CA GLY A 107 -34.76 -72.09 -27.03
C GLY A 107 -34.35 -71.43 -25.70
N ALA A 108 -35.29 -71.18 -24.78
CA ALA A 108 -34.96 -70.66 -23.45
C ALA A 108 -33.96 -71.58 -22.72
N GLU A 109 -32.94 -70.98 -22.11
CA GLU A 109 -31.90 -71.68 -21.38
C GLU A 109 -32.00 -71.42 -19.87
N VAL A 110 -31.49 -72.36 -19.06
CA VAL A 110 -31.57 -72.30 -17.59
C VAL A 110 -30.77 -71.11 -17.01
N ASN A 111 -29.74 -70.63 -17.71
CA ASN A 111 -28.82 -69.60 -17.23
C ASN A 111 -28.53 -68.56 -18.34
N GLN A 112 -29.48 -67.65 -18.63
CA GLN A 112 -29.14 -66.49 -19.46
C GLN A 112 -28.22 -65.54 -18.71
N ASN A 113 -27.26 -64.94 -19.44
CA ASN A 113 -26.35 -63.95 -18.91
C ASN A 113 -27.14 -62.76 -18.35
N ALA A 114 -26.86 -62.34 -17.11
CA ALA A 114 -27.55 -61.24 -16.45
C ALA A 114 -27.48 -59.91 -17.23
N PHE A 115 -26.45 -59.77 -18.08
CA PHE A 115 -26.29 -58.71 -19.07
C PHE A 115 -25.86 -59.31 -20.41
N ALA A 116 -26.29 -58.73 -21.53
CA ALA A 116 -25.84 -59.14 -22.87
C ALA A 116 -24.56 -58.41 -23.31
N ASN A 117 -24.50 -57.09 -23.10
CA ASN A 117 -23.36 -56.24 -23.43
C ASN A 117 -23.23 -55.09 -22.41
N VAL A 118 -22.00 -54.75 -22.01
CA VAL A 118 -21.67 -53.49 -21.30
C VAL A 118 -20.79 -52.64 -22.20
N LYS A 119 -21.23 -51.44 -22.57
CA LYS A 119 -20.48 -50.54 -23.46
C LYS A 119 -19.64 -49.56 -22.65
N VAL A 120 -18.32 -49.56 -22.88
CA VAL A 120 -17.35 -48.62 -22.27
C VAL A 120 -16.67 -47.84 -23.39
N GLY A 121 -17.06 -46.57 -23.55
CA GLY A 121 -16.61 -45.75 -24.68
C GLY A 121 -17.01 -46.37 -26.03
N GLY A 122 -16.01 -46.80 -26.81
CA GLY A 122 -16.19 -47.44 -28.11
C GLY A 122 -16.28 -48.98 -28.07
N THR A 123 -15.98 -49.62 -26.94
CA THR A 123 -15.85 -51.09 -26.84
C THR A 123 -17.06 -51.70 -26.14
N SER A 124 -17.56 -52.82 -26.66
CA SER A 124 -18.60 -53.63 -26.02
C SER A 124 -17.98 -54.83 -25.33
N LEU A 125 -18.22 -54.96 -24.03
CA LEU A 125 -17.90 -56.15 -23.25
C LEU A 125 -19.10 -57.09 -23.33
N GLN A 126 -18.95 -58.20 -24.05
CA GLN A 126 -20.00 -59.19 -24.28
C GLN A 126 -19.93 -60.29 -23.25
N ALA A 127 -21.10 -60.70 -22.74
CA ALA A 127 -21.17 -61.91 -21.96
C ALA A 127 -21.15 -63.13 -22.89
N ASP A 128 -20.04 -63.87 -22.92
CA ASP A 128 -19.79 -64.94 -23.91
C ASP A 128 -19.97 -66.36 -23.34
N ALA A 129 -20.04 -66.49 -22.02
CA ALA A 129 -20.32 -67.73 -21.31
C ALA A 129 -21.60 -67.60 -20.48
N LYS A 130 -22.27 -68.73 -20.24
CA LYS A 130 -23.56 -68.82 -19.51
C LYS A 130 -23.49 -68.41 -18.02
N ALA A 131 -22.29 -68.16 -17.51
CA ALA A 131 -21.99 -67.71 -16.16
C ALA A 131 -20.80 -66.75 -16.20
N ASP A 132 -20.88 -65.74 -17.05
CA ASP A 132 -19.81 -64.75 -17.22
C ASP A 132 -19.77 -63.73 -16.07
N THR A 133 -18.58 -63.20 -15.79
CA THR A 133 -18.32 -62.24 -14.70
C THR A 133 -17.66 -60.98 -15.24
N LEU A 134 -18.29 -59.83 -15.01
CA LEU A 134 -17.66 -58.53 -15.26
C LEU A 134 -16.72 -58.18 -14.09
N GLU A 135 -15.43 -58.15 -14.35
CA GLU A 135 -14.43 -57.65 -13.39
C GLU A 135 -14.18 -56.15 -13.56
N LEU A 136 -14.19 -55.40 -12.45
CA LEU A 136 -13.82 -53.98 -12.43
C LEU A 136 -12.45 -53.83 -11.76
N VAL A 137 -11.43 -53.47 -12.54
CA VAL A 137 -10.06 -53.26 -12.05
C VAL A 137 -9.80 -51.77 -11.87
N ALA A 138 -9.32 -51.38 -10.70
CA ALA A 138 -8.99 -49.98 -10.41
C ALA A 138 -7.75 -49.55 -11.21
N GLY A 139 -7.89 -48.49 -11.99
CA GLY A 139 -6.76 -47.83 -12.67
C GLY A 139 -5.94 -46.97 -11.70
N ALA A 140 -4.89 -46.34 -12.22
CA ALA A 140 -4.13 -45.36 -11.45
C ALA A 140 -5.05 -44.24 -10.95
N ASN A 141 -4.91 -43.88 -9.67
CA ASN A 141 -5.69 -42.83 -9.01
C ASN A 141 -7.20 -43.08 -8.93
N ILE A 142 -7.66 -44.32 -9.11
CA ILE A 142 -9.06 -44.72 -8.93
C ILE A 142 -9.15 -45.69 -7.75
N VAL A 143 -10.14 -45.52 -6.89
CA VAL A 143 -10.51 -46.46 -5.82
C VAL A 143 -11.88 -47.02 -6.15
N LEU A 144 -12.00 -48.35 -6.14
CA LEU A 144 -13.26 -49.06 -6.30
C LEU A 144 -13.61 -49.72 -4.98
N THR A 145 -14.76 -49.36 -4.43
CA THR A 145 -15.25 -49.90 -3.15
C THR A 145 -16.53 -50.69 -3.39
N PRO A 146 -16.48 -52.04 -3.39
CA PRO A 146 -17.66 -52.88 -3.57
C PRO A 146 -18.49 -52.96 -2.28
N ASP A 147 -19.81 -52.97 -2.44
CA ASP A 147 -20.81 -53.23 -1.40
C ASP A 147 -21.74 -54.33 -1.90
N ALA A 148 -21.40 -55.57 -1.54
CA ALA A 148 -22.15 -56.76 -1.93
C ALA A 148 -23.52 -56.88 -1.24
N THR A 149 -23.82 -56.07 -0.23
CA THR A 149 -25.12 -56.13 0.47
C THR A 149 -26.17 -55.30 -0.26
N ASN A 150 -25.75 -54.17 -0.83
CA ASN A 150 -26.62 -53.24 -1.55
C ASN A 150 -26.44 -53.28 -3.08
N ASP A 151 -25.75 -54.30 -3.59
CA ASP A 151 -25.40 -54.46 -5.01
C ASP A 151 -24.80 -53.19 -5.64
N LYS A 152 -23.87 -52.54 -4.92
CA LYS A 152 -23.29 -51.23 -5.29
C LYS A 152 -21.77 -51.28 -5.42
N VAL A 153 -21.23 -50.51 -6.37
CA VAL A 153 -19.80 -50.20 -6.44
C VAL A 153 -19.63 -48.68 -6.40
N THR A 154 -18.83 -48.18 -5.48
CA THR A 154 -18.46 -46.74 -5.41
C THR A 154 -17.14 -46.53 -6.14
N ILE A 155 -17.07 -45.52 -7.01
CA ILE A 155 -15.88 -45.15 -7.78
C ILE A 155 -15.39 -43.78 -7.30
N GLU A 156 -14.21 -43.74 -6.70
CA GLU A 156 -13.59 -42.52 -6.17
C GLU A 156 -12.26 -42.23 -6.85
N VAL A 157 -11.86 -40.96 -6.87
CA VAL A 157 -10.50 -40.56 -7.28
C VAL A 157 -9.61 -40.54 -6.05
N SER A 158 -8.50 -41.27 -6.08
CA SER A 158 -7.44 -41.18 -5.07
C SER A 158 -6.20 -40.52 -5.67
N GLY A 159 -5.65 -39.49 -5.03
CA GLY A 159 -4.40 -38.87 -5.48
C GLY A 159 -4.55 -37.74 -6.52
N LYS A 160 -3.45 -37.45 -7.23
CA LYS A 160 -3.30 -36.22 -8.06
C LYS A 160 -3.87 -36.41 -9.46
N VAL A 161 -4.82 -35.55 -9.86
CA VAL A 161 -5.30 -35.45 -11.24
C VAL A 161 -4.37 -34.54 -12.04
N ALA A 162 -3.74 -35.07 -13.10
CA ALA A 162 -2.70 -34.36 -13.86
C ALA A 162 -3.24 -33.16 -14.68
N SER A 163 -4.54 -33.17 -15.03
CA SER A 163 -5.21 -32.11 -15.78
C SER A 163 -6.68 -32.04 -15.41
N ALA A 164 -7.03 -31.18 -14.44
CA ALA A 164 -8.42 -30.82 -14.15
C ALA A 164 -8.74 -29.49 -14.84
N ALA A 165 -9.83 -29.41 -15.60
CA ALA A 165 -10.23 -28.20 -16.30
C ALA A 165 -10.64 -27.08 -15.34
N GLN A 166 -11.19 -27.44 -14.17
CA GLN A 166 -11.45 -26.56 -13.03
C GLN A 166 -11.20 -27.32 -11.72
N ALA A 167 -10.63 -26.63 -10.74
CA ALA A 167 -10.50 -27.10 -9.37
C ALA A 167 -11.21 -26.05 -8.51
N ASP A 168 -12.46 -26.35 -8.11
CA ASP A 168 -13.33 -25.37 -7.46
C ASP A 168 -12.81 -24.95 -6.07
N ASP A 169 -11.97 -25.78 -5.43
CA ASP A 169 -11.22 -25.41 -4.22
C ASP A 169 -9.90 -26.19 -4.10
N ALA A 170 -8.77 -25.53 -4.36
CA ALA A 170 -7.44 -26.07 -4.07
C ALA A 170 -6.95 -25.58 -2.70
N ALA A 171 -7.40 -26.22 -1.63
CA ALA A 171 -7.03 -25.83 -0.26
C ALA A 171 -5.52 -25.97 0.04
N THR A 172 -4.80 -26.82 -0.70
CA THR A 172 -3.33 -26.93 -0.63
C THR A 172 -2.76 -27.32 -1.99
N VAL A 173 -1.87 -26.50 -2.54
CA VAL A 173 -1.13 -26.84 -3.77
C VAL A 173 0.19 -27.50 -3.38
N GLY A 174 0.20 -28.82 -3.27
CA GLY A 174 1.42 -29.60 -3.15
C GLY A 174 2.11 -29.76 -4.51
N GLY A 175 3.31 -29.17 -4.66
CA GLY A 175 4.26 -29.54 -5.72
C GLY A 175 4.33 -28.65 -6.96
N VAL A 176 4.42 -27.33 -6.80
CA VAL A 176 4.90 -26.43 -7.88
C VAL A 176 6.38 -26.13 -7.65
N GLY A 177 7.23 -26.49 -8.62
CA GLY A 177 8.67 -26.26 -8.59
C GLY A 177 9.04 -24.77 -8.72
N PRO A 178 10.30 -24.40 -8.38
CA PRO A 178 10.68 -23.03 -8.01
C PRO A 178 10.65 -21.94 -9.10
N SER A 179 10.24 -22.22 -10.34
CA SER A 179 10.52 -21.34 -11.48
C SER A 179 9.31 -20.65 -12.16
N ASP A 180 8.06 -21.09 -11.98
CA ASP A 180 6.99 -20.69 -12.92
C ASP A 180 5.76 -19.97 -12.34
N PHE A 181 5.85 -19.33 -11.17
CA PHE A 181 4.85 -18.34 -10.81
C PHE A 181 5.48 -17.11 -10.15
N HIS A 182 5.39 -15.97 -10.86
CA HIS A 182 5.29 -14.62 -10.28
C HIS A 182 4.03 -14.52 -9.38
N LYS A 183 3.95 -15.35 -8.35
CA LYS A 183 3.08 -15.12 -7.19
C LYS A 183 3.95 -14.49 -6.14
N VAL A 184 3.94 -13.17 -6.14
CA VAL A 184 4.41 -12.29 -5.07
C VAL A 184 3.53 -12.45 -3.80
N LEU A 185 3.16 -13.69 -3.45
CA LEU A 185 2.53 -14.06 -2.19
C LEU A 185 3.10 -15.42 -1.73
N LEU A 186 4.29 -15.30 -1.13
CA LEU A 186 4.98 -16.16 -0.17
C LEU A 186 4.45 -17.58 0.07
N GLN A 187 5.28 -18.57 -0.28
CA GLN A 187 5.40 -19.80 0.50
C GLN A 187 5.87 -19.44 1.93
N ASN A 188 5.14 -19.93 2.94
CA ASN A 188 5.46 -19.90 4.38
C ASN A 188 5.36 -18.57 5.14
N SER A 189 4.44 -17.68 4.79
CA SER A 189 4.08 -16.62 5.75
C SER A 189 2.56 -16.48 5.82
N PRO A 190 1.96 -16.57 7.02
CA PRO A 190 0.54 -16.33 7.18
C PRO A 190 0.24 -14.95 6.62
N TYR A 191 -0.89 -14.82 5.92
CA TYR A 191 -1.51 -13.52 5.65
C TYR A 191 -2.01 -12.95 7.00
N ALA A 192 -1.08 -12.72 7.91
CA ALA A 192 -1.30 -12.08 9.18
C ALA A 192 -0.75 -10.67 9.00
N ILE A 193 -1.66 -9.71 8.83
CA ILE A 193 -1.40 -8.34 9.22
C ILE A 193 -1.21 -8.39 10.74
N THR A 194 -0.05 -8.83 11.21
CA THR A 194 0.29 -8.77 12.61
C THR A 194 0.50 -7.30 12.94
N ASN A 195 -0.22 -6.78 13.95
CA ASN A 195 0.09 -5.51 14.61
C ASN A 195 1.43 -5.63 15.33
N GLY A 196 2.52 -5.72 14.56
CA GLY A 196 3.87 -5.94 15.05
C GLY A 196 4.36 -4.71 15.81
N THR A 197 4.97 -4.93 16.97
CA THR A 197 5.54 -3.91 17.85
C THR A 197 6.88 -3.36 17.35
N GLY A 198 7.30 -3.66 16.11
CA GLY A 198 8.51 -3.11 15.51
C GLY A 198 8.87 -3.73 14.14
N PRO A 199 9.80 -3.13 13.37
CA PRO A 199 10.18 -3.57 12.01
C PRO A 199 11.09 -4.81 11.96
N THR A 200 11.44 -5.39 13.12
CA THR A 200 12.41 -6.48 13.28
C THR A 200 11.81 -7.76 13.87
N VAL A 201 10.48 -7.84 14.07
CA VAL A 201 9.87 -9.05 14.66
C VAL A 201 10.12 -10.28 13.78
N ALA A 202 10.78 -11.27 14.39
CA ALA A 202 10.98 -12.61 13.85
C ALA A 202 9.62 -13.21 13.41
N PRO A 203 9.54 -13.86 12.23
CA PRO A 203 10.61 -14.58 11.56
C PRO A 203 11.02 -13.94 10.22
N LEU A 204 11.75 -12.82 10.25
CA LEU A 204 12.31 -12.24 9.02
C LEU A 204 13.44 -13.12 8.43
N ALA A 205 14.11 -13.94 9.25
CA ALA A 205 15.26 -14.76 8.87
C ALA A 205 14.95 -15.80 7.76
N SER A 206 13.71 -16.30 7.67
CA SER A 206 13.34 -17.39 6.77
C SER A 206 12.59 -16.95 5.51
N CYS A 207 12.03 -15.74 5.46
CA CYS A 207 11.19 -15.31 4.34
C CYS A 207 12.04 -14.82 3.16
N ARG A 208 12.05 -15.55 2.05
CA ARG A 208 12.66 -15.11 0.78
C ARG A 208 11.59 -14.42 -0.06
N GLY A 209 11.89 -13.25 -0.65
CA GLY A 209 10.94 -12.50 -1.47
C GLY A 209 10.36 -11.25 -0.80
N MET A 210 9.08 -10.97 -1.02
CA MET A 210 8.43 -9.72 -0.64
C MET A 210 7.41 -9.91 0.49
N ARG A 211 7.45 -9.07 1.52
CA ARG A 211 6.52 -9.03 2.66
C ARG A 211 6.00 -7.62 2.88
N VAL A 212 4.75 -7.47 3.30
CA VAL A 212 4.15 -6.19 3.68
C VAL A 212 3.67 -6.29 5.12
N ASP A 213 4.06 -5.33 5.96
CA ASP A 213 3.73 -5.28 7.39
C ASP A 213 3.10 -3.95 7.75
N PHE A 214 2.14 -3.96 8.68
CA PHE A 214 1.69 -2.75 9.36
C PHE A 214 2.39 -2.64 10.72
N ILE A 215 3.09 -1.53 10.94
CA ILE A 215 3.88 -1.25 12.14
C ILE A 215 3.24 -0.09 12.88
N LYS A 216 3.06 -0.24 14.19
CA LYS A 216 2.44 0.77 15.07
C LYS A 216 3.39 1.45 16.05
N ASP A 217 4.65 1.01 16.11
CA ASP A 217 5.71 1.55 16.98
C ASP A 217 6.98 1.83 16.15
N PHE A 218 6.83 2.52 15.02
CA PHE A 218 7.95 2.83 14.14
C PHE A 218 8.93 3.81 14.81
N PRO A 219 10.25 3.61 14.73
CA PRO A 219 11.23 4.29 15.59
C PRO A 219 11.49 5.77 15.27
N ILE A 220 11.07 6.27 14.10
CA ILE A 220 11.36 7.65 13.66
C ILE A 220 10.13 8.28 12.97
N GLY A 221 9.72 9.45 13.42
CA GLY A 221 8.54 10.15 12.88
C GLY A 221 7.22 9.52 13.38
N SER A 222 6.19 9.48 12.52
CA SER A 222 4.92 8.82 12.88
C SER A 222 5.13 7.35 13.25
N PRO A 223 4.54 6.88 14.37
CA PRO A 223 4.71 5.51 14.84
C PRO A 223 3.95 4.49 13.96
N TYR A 224 3.00 4.94 13.14
CA TYR A 224 2.21 4.08 12.25
C TYR A 224 2.71 4.13 10.81
N ARG A 225 3.12 2.97 10.26
CA ARG A 225 3.64 2.85 8.88
C ARG A 225 3.33 1.49 8.26
N THR A 226 3.19 1.49 6.94
CA THR A 226 3.21 0.26 6.14
C THR A 226 4.64 0.03 5.67
N VAL A 227 5.22 -1.14 5.98
CA VAL A 227 6.59 -1.48 5.59
C VAL A 227 6.59 -2.60 4.57
N LEU A 228 7.16 -2.31 3.40
CA LEU A 228 7.49 -3.29 2.38
C LEU A 228 8.91 -3.81 2.65
N THR A 229 9.05 -5.12 2.84
CA THR A 229 10.34 -5.79 2.96
C THR A 229 10.61 -6.60 1.70
N LEU A 230 11.75 -6.36 1.05
CA LEU A 230 12.26 -7.12 -0.08
C LEU A 230 13.52 -7.83 0.36
N ARG A 231 13.52 -9.16 0.38
CA ARG A 231 14.66 -9.96 0.80
C ARG A 231 15.18 -10.81 -0.36
N GLY A 232 16.48 -10.70 -0.59
CA GLY A 232 17.21 -11.43 -1.61
C GLY A 232 17.55 -12.87 -1.20
N ASN A 233 18.47 -13.49 -1.93
CA ASN A 233 18.83 -14.91 -1.76
C ASN A 233 19.66 -15.20 -0.47
N SER A 234 20.26 -14.18 0.15
CA SER A 234 21.05 -14.34 1.38
C SER A 234 20.18 -14.21 2.64
N ALA A 235 20.62 -14.82 3.75
CA ALA A 235 19.96 -14.70 5.05
C ALA A 235 19.87 -13.25 5.56
N ASN A 236 20.71 -12.35 5.04
CA ASN A 236 20.88 -10.98 5.52
C ASN A 236 20.57 -9.92 4.46
N GLY A 237 20.66 -10.23 3.16
CA GLY A 237 20.48 -9.25 2.09
C GLY A 237 19.02 -8.82 1.95
N ALA A 238 18.64 -7.68 2.54
CA ALA A 238 17.27 -7.20 2.53
C ALA A 238 17.18 -5.67 2.45
N VAL A 239 16.07 -5.18 1.89
CA VAL A 239 15.71 -3.77 1.84
C VAL A 239 14.32 -3.63 2.46
N GLN A 240 14.12 -2.56 3.23
CA GLN A 240 12.81 -2.17 3.72
C GLN A 240 12.48 -0.75 3.24
N ILE A 241 11.22 -0.57 2.85
CA ILE A 241 10.64 0.73 2.48
C ILE A 241 9.44 0.95 3.38
N ALA A 242 9.46 2.02 4.18
CA ALA A 242 8.39 2.40 5.09
C ALA A 242 7.59 3.57 4.50
N LEU A 243 6.31 3.31 4.24
CA LEU A 243 5.35 4.23 3.66
C LEU A 243 4.54 4.93 4.76
N PRO A 244 4.16 6.20 4.55
CA PRO A 244 3.35 6.94 5.51
C PRO A 244 1.94 6.35 5.63
N TYR A 245 1.40 6.33 6.86
CA TYR A 245 0.03 5.88 7.12
C TYR A 245 -1.00 7.03 7.09
N ASN A 246 -0.59 8.24 7.47
CA ASN A 246 -1.45 9.41 7.58
C ASN A 246 -0.80 10.66 6.98
N SER A 247 -1.54 11.76 6.94
CA SER A 247 -1.09 13.05 6.37
C SER A 247 -0.18 13.87 7.29
N THR A 248 -0.02 13.49 8.57
CA THR A 248 0.77 14.25 9.55
C THR A 248 2.28 14.06 9.33
N ASP A 249 2.69 12.87 8.88
CA ASP A 249 4.09 12.59 8.52
C ASP A 249 4.16 11.81 7.20
N GLN A 250 4.30 12.56 6.11
CA GLN A 250 4.33 12.03 4.74
C GLN A 250 5.72 11.55 4.28
N ARG A 251 6.71 11.50 5.18
CA ARG A 251 8.06 11.05 4.82
C ARG A 251 8.04 9.57 4.48
N ILE A 252 8.75 9.20 3.43
CA ILE A 252 9.06 7.81 3.10
C ILE A 252 10.45 7.52 3.64
N TYR A 253 10.63 6.36 4.25
CA TYR A 253 11.94 5.92 4.73
C TYR A 253 12.36 4.64 4.04
N PHE A 254 13.66 4.45 3.89
CA PHE A 254 14.22 3.17 3.53
C PHE A 254 15.38 2.80 4.43
N ARG A 255 15.62 1.50 4.56
CA ARG A 255 16.84 0.97 5.16
C ARG A 255 17.21 -0.32 4.48
N TYR A 256 18.44 -0.77 4.66
CA TYR A 256 18.90 -2.02 4.10
C TYR A 256 19.75 -2.78 5.10
N GLN A 257 19.84 -4.07 4.86
CA GLN A 257 20.76 -4.97 5.51
C GLN A 257 21.65 -5.58 4.41
N HIS A 258 22.94 -5.31 4.49
CA HIS A 258 23.90 -5.83 3.51
C HIS A 258 24.00 -7.35 3.63
N TYR A 259 24.25 -8.06 2.51
CA TYR A 259 24.17 -9.53 2.49
C TYR A 259 25.19 -10.24 3.39
N THR A 260 26.25 -9.54 3.80
CA THR A 260 27.29 -10.00 4.75
C THR A 260 27.09 -9.46 6.17
N ALA A 261 26.22 -8.47 6.39
CA ALA A 261 26.05 -7.80 7.66
C ALA A 261 24.88 -8.38 8.46
N THR A 262 25.04 -8.52 9.77
CA THR A 262 23.98 -8.98 10.68
C THR A 262 23.13 -7.83 11.24
N ALA A 263 23.61 -6.59 11.11
CA ALA A 263 22.91 -5.38 11.54
C ALA A 263 22.21 -4.67 10.37
N TRP A 264 21.07 -4.05 10.66
CA TRP A 264 20.40 -3.13 9.74
C TRP A 264 21.12 -1.78 9.71
N SER A 265 21.07 -1.08 8.58
CA SER A 265 21.38 0.33 8.54
C SER A 265 20.37 1.13 9.38
N ASP A 266 20.73 2.37 9.69
CA ASP A 266 19.75 3.37 10.11
C ASP A 266 18.67 3.56 9.04
N TRP A 267 17.57 4.19 9.44
CA TRP A 267 16.51 4.61 8.52
C TRP A 267 16.90 5.92 7.84
N PHE A 268 16.94 5.91 6.52
CA PHE A 268 17.18 7.09 5.70
C PHE A 268 15.84 7.65 5.20
N SER A 269 15.63 8.95 5.33
CA SER A 269 14.46 9.61 4.74
C SER A 269 14.70 9.86 3.25
N LEU A 270 13.70 9.54 2.42
CA LEU A 270 13.72 9.84 1.00
C LEU A 270 13.18 11.26 0.76
N TRP A 271 13.88 12.05 -0.06
CA TRP A 271 13.42 13.38 -0.46
C TRP A 271 12.17 13.32 -1.35
N ASN A 272 11.20 14.20 -1.08
CA ASN A 272 9.97 14.38 -1.84
C ASN A 272 9.45 15.83 -1.71
N SER A 273 8.43 16.20 -2.50
CA SER A 273 7.86 17.55 -2.49
C SER A 273 7.23 17.98 -1.16
N GLY A 274 6.91 17.03 -0.28
CA GLY A 274 6.35 17.27 1.05
C GLY A 274 7.40 17.43 2.17
N ASN A 275 8.66 17.05 1.93
CA ASN A 275 9.76 17.17 2.91
C ASN A 275 11.00 17.89 2.36
N GLY A 276 10.90 18.60 1.24
CA GLY A 276 12.01 19.30 0.60
C GLY A 276 12.21 20.76 1.04
N GLY A 277 11.70 21.16 2.21
CA GLY A 277 11.80 22.52 2.73
C GLY A 277 12.53 22.64 4.07
N SER A 278 12.69 23.88 4.53
CA SER A 278 13.38 24.24 5.77
C SER A 278 12.83 23.49 6.99
N GLY A 279 13.75 22.95 7.81
CA GLY A 279 13.40 22.15 8.99
C GLY A 279 13.11 20.67 8.73
N SER A 280 13.24 20.20 7.47
CA SER A 280 13.08 18.78 7.12
C SER A 280 14.24 17.88 7.58
N GLY A 281 15.43 18.47 7.80
CA GLY A 281 16.69 17.75 8.03
C GLY A 281 17.31 17.17 6.76
N LEU A 282 16.74 17.44 5.58
CA LEU A 282 17.33 17.18 4.28
C LEU A 282 17.92 18.50 3.76
N ASP A 283 19.18 18.49 3.36
CA ASP A 283 20.01 19.65 2.99
C ASP A 283 19.74 20.20 1.57
N ALA A 284 18.60 19.85 0.96
CA ALA A 284 18.27 20.26 -0.40
C ALA A 284 18.00 21.77 -0.56
N ASP A 285 17.86 22.49 0.56
CA ASP A 285 17.63 23.94 0.63
C ASP A 285 18.81 24.72 1.25
N MET A 286 19.95 24.06 1.46
CA MET A 286 21.20 24.70 1.89
C MET A 286 22.10 25.00 0.68
N LEU A 287 22.63 26.22 0.63
CA LEU A 287 23.73 26.56 -0.29
C LEU A 287 25.04 26.43 0.49
N ASP A 288 25.90 25.50 0.09
CA ASP A 288 27.18 25.20 0.77
C ASP A 288 27.05 24.96 2.29
N GLY A 289 25.94 24.34 2.70
CA GLY A 289 25.65 24.04 4.12
C GLY A 289 25.10 25.22 4.94
N LEU A 290 24.78 26.35 4.30
CA LEU A 290 24.15 27.51 4.93
C LEU A 290 22.69 27.66 4.49
N HIS A 291 21.80 27.95 5.46
CA HIS A 291 20.43 28.32 5.15
C HIS A 291 20.35 29.79 4.69
N LEU A 292 19.32 30.15 3.92
CA LEU A 292 19.13 31.52 3.44
C LEU A 292 19.10 32.56 4.57
N SER A 293 18.62 32.19 5.76
CA SER A 293 18.65 33.06 6.95
C SER A 293 20.07 33.34 7.45
N ASP A 294 20.97 32.36 7.32
CA ASP A 294 22.36 32.50 7.75
C ASP A 294 23.10 33.41 6.76
N ILE A 295 22.82 33.24 5.46
CA ILE A 295 23.27 34.14 4.40
C ILE A 295 22.73 35.56 4.63
N GLN A 296 21.45 35.73 4.98
CA GLN A 296 20.87 37.04 5.28
C GLN A 296 21.52 37.68 6.51
N THR A 297 21.85 36.88 7.52
CA THR A 297 22.55 37.35 8.72
C THR A 297 23.99 37.77 8.38
N LEU A 298 24.69 37.00 7.55
CA LEU A 298 26.02 37.34 7.05
C LEU A 298 26.01 38.60 6.17
N ILE A 299 25.00 38.77 5.31
CA ILE A 299 24.79 39.99 4.52
C ILE A 299 24.55 41.18 5.44
N ASN A 300 23.66 41.05 6.43
CA ASN A 300 23.35 42.12 7.38
C ASN A 300 24.53 42.47 8.30
N ALA A 301 25.40 41.50 8.59
CA ALA A 301 26.62 41.71 9.36
C ALA A 301 27.72 42.39 8.53
N ARG A 302 27.78 42.14 7.22
CA ARG A 302 28.78 42.72 6.31
C ARG A 302 28.36 44.06 5.69
N VAL A 303 27.06 44.31 5.63
CA VAL A 303 26.45 45.58 5.23
C VAL A 303 25.46 45.96 6.33
N PRO A 304 25.87 46.73 7.35
CA PRO A 304 24.95 47.20 8.38
C PRO A 304 23.76 47.88 7.72
N SER A 305 22.53 47.50 8.07
CA SER A 305 21.28 48.03 7.48
C SER A 305 21.16 49.57 7.52
N ALA A 306 22.05 50.25 8.25
CA ALA A 306 22.25 51.68 8.11
C ALA A 306 22.56 52.07 6.66
N ASP A 307 23.37 51.33 5.90
CA ASP A 307 23.74 51.71 4.53
C ASP A 307 22.66 51.44 3.47
N VAL A 308 21.59 50.70 3.79
CA VAL A 308 20.57 50.26 2.82
C VAL A 308 19.12 50.62 3.20
N SER A 309 18.90 51.61 4.10
CA SER A 309 17.55 52.08 4.44
C SER A 309 17.23 53.48 3.87
N THR A 310 16.45 53.49 2.79
CA THR A 310 15.35 54.38 2.34
C THR A 310 15.08 55.79 2.93
N SER A 311 16.05 56.53 3.47
CA SER A 311 15.80 57.91 3.92
C SER A 311 16.93 58.86 3.55
N SER A 312 16.54 59.92 2.86
CA SER A 312 17.28 61.09 2.38
C SER A 312 17.98 61.89 3.49
N ALA A 313 18.98 61.31 4.15
CA ALA A 313 19.86 62.02 5.07
C ALA A 313 21.29 62.05 4.50
N ALA A 314 21.87 63.25 4.49
CA ALA A 314 23.09 63.65 3.81
C ALA A 314 24.36 62.96 4.35
N GLY A 315 24.56 61.68 4.01
CA GLY A 315 25.78 60.96 4.38
C GLY A 315 25.87 59.49 3.97
N LYS A 316 25.04 58.99 3.04
CA LYS A 316 25.06 57.59 2.61
C LYS A 316 25.13 57.44 1.09
N ILE A 317 25.67 56.32 0.63
CA ILE A 317 25.91 55.99 -0.78
C ILE A 317 24.57 56.03 -1.55
N PRO A 318 24.46 56.76 -2.68
CA PRO A 318 23.21 56.85 -3.44
C PRO A 318 22.72 55.49 -3.95
N LYS A 319 21.40 55.25 -3.91
CA LYS A 319 20.77 54.07 -4.49
C LYS A 319 20.98 54.06 -6.01
N ALA A 320 21.38 52.91 -6.56
CA ALA A 320 21.44 52.70 -8.01
C ALA A 320 20.05 52.90 -8.66
N GLY A 321 20.05 53.43 -9.88
CA GLY A 321 18.83 53.57 -10.69
C GLY A 321 18.19 52.21 -11.02
N ALA A 322 17.02 52.23 -11.67
CA ALA A 322 16.30 51.01 -12.07
C ALA A 322 17.10 50.08 -13.02
N ASP A 323 18.19 50.59 -13.61
CA ASP A 323 19.16 49.90 -14.46
C ASP A 323 20.35 49.30 -13.68
N GLY A 324 20.37 49.40 -12.35
CA GLY A 324 21.40 48.82 -11.50
C GLY A 324 22.75 49.55 -11.52
N LYS A 325 22.83 50.74 -12.15
CA LYS A 325 24.03 51.58 -12.11
C LYS A 325 23.91 52.65 -11.03
N LEU A 326 25.00 52.86 -10.28
CA LEU A 326 25.18 54.09 -9.50
C LEU A 326 25.05 55.26 -10.47
N ALA A 327 24.20 56.24 -10.15
CA ALA A 327 23.98 57.40 -11.00
C ALA A 327 25.33 58.08 -11.29
N ALA A 328 25.88 57.79 -12.47
CA ALA A 328 27.14 58.35 -12.91
C ALA A 328 26.87 59.81 -13.27
N GLY A 329 27.09 60.70 -12.30
CA GLY A 329 26.90 62.12 -12.50
C GLY A 329 26.69 62.86 -11.19
N PHE A 330 27.80 63.30 -10.62
CA PHE A 330 27.87 64.37 -9.60
C PHE A 330 27.36 63.98 -8.21
N LEU A 331 28.15 64.38 -7.19
CA LEU A 331 27.68 64.55 -5.81
C LEU A 331 26.29 65.20 -5.85
N PRO A 332 25.32 64.81 -5.04
CA PRO A 332 24.08 65.56 -4.96
C PRO A 332 24.49 67.00 -4.62
N VAL A 333 24.35 67.90 -5.59
CA VAL A 333 24.20 69.32 -5.31
C VAL A 333 22.91 69.38 -4.51
N LEU A 334 23.03 69.16 -3.20
CA LEU A 334 22.35 70.02 -2.25
C LEU A 334 22.57 71.41 -2.83
N GLU A 335 21.50 72.12 -3.18
CA GLU A 335 21.59 73.54 -3.40
C GLU A 335 22.31 74.12 -2.18
N GLU A 336 23.61 74.35 -2.31
CA GLU A 336 24.42 75.11 -1.38
C GLU A 336 23.99 76.56 -1.59
N THR A 337 22.77 76.87 -1.15
CA THR A 337 22.27 78.23 -1.12
C THR A 337 23.19 79.04 -0.22
N ALA A 338 23.32 80.33 -0.51
CA ALA A 338 24.10 81.23 0.34
C ALA A 338 23.67 81.15 1.82
N ALA A 339 22.38 80.84 2.10
CA ALA A 339 21.86 80.64 3.44
C ALA A 339 22.44 79.40 4.14
N ASN A 340 22.56 78.27 3.43
CA ASN A 340 23.11 77.03 3.98
C ASN A 340 24.62 77.16 4.27
N ILE A 341 25.35 77.82 3.37
CA ILE A 341 26.78 78.11 3.56
C ILE A 341 26.98 79.05 4.76
N LEU A 342 26.19 80.12 4.84
CA LEU A 342 26.26 81.08 5.95
C LEU A 342 25.97 80.41 7.30
N SER A 343 24.94 79.55 7.38
CA SER A 343 24.61 78.86 8.63
C SER A 343 25.74 77.94 9.12
N ARG A 344 26.49 77.35 8.19
CA ARG A 344 27.63 76.48 8.53
C ARG A 344 28.84 77.29 8.94
N LEU A 345 29.10 78.43 8.28
CA LEU A 345 30.22 79.30 8.60
C LEU A 345 30.05 79.99 9.95
N LEU A 346 28.84 80.45 10.28
CA LEU A 346 28.52 81.03 11.59
C LEU A 346 28.77 80.06 12.76
N ALA A 347 28.58 78.76 12.54
CA ALA A 347 28.81 77.76 13.60
C ALA A 347 30.29 77.53 13.90
N VAL A 348 31.18 77.94 12.99
CA VAL A 348 32.63 77.81 13.14
C VAL A 348 33.33 79.16 13.30
N ASP A 349 32.59 80.27 13.22
CA ASP A 349 33.14 81.62 13.41
C ASP A 349 33.42 81.92 14.90
N GLY A 350 34.60 82.45 15.19
CA GLY A 350 35.09 82.72 16.55
C GLY A 350 36.61 82.61 16.69
N ALA A 351 37.14 83.19 17.78
CA ALA A 351 38.57 83.21 18.07
C ALA A 351 39.19 81.79 18.07
N GLY A 352 40.22 81.58 17.24
CA GLY A 352 40.91 80.29 17.09
C GLY A 352 40.29 79.32 16.07
N SER A 353 39.26 79.72 15.33
CA SER A 353 38.63 78.93 14.25
C SER A 353 39.52 78.73 13.02
N GLY A 354 40.53 79.58 12.83
CA GLY A 354 41.33 79.65 11.60
C GLY A 354 40.60 80.36 10.45
N LEU A 355 39.38 80.88 10.69
CA LEU A 355 38.67 81.79 9.81
C LEU A 355 38.94 83.22 10.30
N ASP A 356 39.42 84.07 9.42
CA ASP A 356 39.96 85.42 9.68
C ASP A 356 38.87 86.50 9.80
N ALA A 357 37.64 86.12 10.17
CA ALA A 357 36.50 87.03 10.21
C ALA A 357 36.55 88.04 11.38
N ASP A 358 37.37 87.79 12.41
CA ASP A 358 37.54 88.63 13.60
C ASP A 358 38.86 89.42 13.65
N LEU A 359 39.69 89.31 12.60
CA LEU A 359 40.94 90.06 12.45
C LEU A 359 40.72 91.31 11.59
N LEU A 360 41.31 92.44 12.01
CA LEU A 360 41.43 93.63 11.16
C LEU A 360 42.87 93.71 10.65
N ASP A 361 43.06 93.61 9.33
CA ASP A 361 44.38 93.57 8.68
C ASP A 361 45.35 92.54 9.33
N GLY A 362 44.80 91.42 9.81
CA GLY A 362 45.57 90.33 10.42
C GLY A 362 45.91 90.51 11.91
N TYR A 363 45.43 91.57 12.57
CA TYR A 363 45.64 91.81 14.00
C TYR A 363 44.36 91.62 14.80
N HIS A 364 44.51 91.08 16.02
CA HIS A 364 43.39 90.91 16.95
C HIS A 364 43.07 92.26 17.60
N ALA A 365 41.83 92.44 18.06
CA ALA A 365 41.39 93.69 18.70
C ALA A 365 42.27 94.11 19.91
N ASP A 366 42.93 93.15 20.55
CA ASP A 366 43.81 93.38 21.71
C ASP A 366 45.21 93.89 21.35
N ASP A 367 45.62 93.80 20.08
CA ASP A 367 46.89 94.34 19.59
C ASP A 367 46.85 95.88 19.47
N PHE A 368 45.66 96.49 19.56
CA PHE A 368 45.47 97.93 19.39
C PHE A 368 45.39 98.68 20.72
N LEU A 369 46.18 99.76 20.86
CA LEU A 369 46.11 100.66 22.01
C LEU A 369 44.85 101.54 21.92
N ARG A 370 43.81 101.23 22.70
CA ARG A 370 42.51 101.94 22.66
C ARG A 370 42.51 103.21 23.51
N SER A 371 41.88 104.29 23.03
CA SER A 371 41.54 105.45 23.87
C SER A 371 40.35 105.08 24.76
N THR A 372 40.53 105.14 26.08
CA THR A 372 39.46 104.79 27.05
C THR A 372 38.80 106.03 27.66
N GLY A 373 39.21 107.23 27.25
CA GLY A 373 38.61 108.49 27.69
C GLY A 373 39.37 109.68 27.12
N VAL A 374 38.64 110.69 26.62
CA VAL A 374 39.23 111.85 25.98
C VAL A 374 38.44 113.12 26.33
N SER A 375 39.17 114.22 26.55
CA SER A 375 38.65 115.57 26.59
C SER A 375 39.56 116.46 25.75
N LEU A 376 39.04 117.02 24.66
CA LEU A 376 39.82 117.78 23.67
C LEU A 376 39.82 119.30 23.89
N GLY A 377 39.37 119.76 25.06
CA GLY A 377 39.33 121.19 25.39
C GLY A 377 40.72 121.81 25.57
N ASN A 378 40.75 123.14 25.73
CA ASN A 378 41.97 123.90 26.06
C ASN A 378 42.66 123.42 27.35
N SER A 379 41.90 122.79 28.24
CA SER A 379 42.35 121.97 29.37
C SER A 379 41.76 120.58 29.17
N GLY A 380 42.59 119.64 28.70
CA GLY A 380 42.16 118.37 28.13
C GLY A 380 43.08 117.22 28.49
N TYR A 381 42.63 116.01 28.18
CA TYR A 381 43.38 114.78 28.41
C TYR A 381 43.02 113.69 27.41
N GLN A 382 43.93 112.73 27.28
CA GLN A 382 43.67 111.45 26.64
C GLN A 382 44.19 110.31 27.52
N ARG A 383 43.32 109.32 27.78
CA ARG A 383 43.63 108.10 28.54
C ARG A 383 43.70 106.91 27.59
N PHE A 384 44.75 106.13 27.71
CA PHE A 384 44.97 104.92 26.92
C PHE A 384 44.61 103.66 27.72
N SER A 385 44.31 102.56 27.02
CA SER A 385 43.99 101.25 27.61
C SER A 385 45.14 100.67 28.44
N SER A 386 46.39 101.10 28.19
CA SER A 386 47.56 100.79 29.02
C SER A 386 47.55 101.44 30.41
N GLY A 387 46.61 102.36 30.66
CA GLY A 387 46.55 103.17 31.88
C GLY A 387 47.33 104.48 31.80
N LEU A 388 48.15 104.69 30.77
CA LEU A 388 48.84 105.97 30.55
C LEU A 388 47.82 107.08 30.27
N ILE A 389 48.06 108.26 30.83
CA ILE A 389 47.26 109.47 30.63
C ILE A 389 48.20 110.59 30.21
N ILE A 390 47.85 111.29 29.13
CA ILE A 390 48.49 112.54 28.72
C ILE A 390 47.48 113.66 28.93
N GLN A 391 47.89 114.74 29.57
CA GLN A 391 47.05 115.91 29.86
C GLN A 391 47.72 117.18 29.39
N TRP A 392 46.92 118.18 29.03
CA TRP A 392 47.40 119.50 28.66
C TRP A 392 46.47 120.57 29.21
N ALA A 393 47.01 121.74 29.56
CA ALA A 393 46.19 122.92 29.76
C ALA A 393 46.98 124.22 29.53
N ARG A 394 46.23 125.30 29.35
CA ARG A 394 46.76 126.67 29.39
C ARG A 394 46.35 127.37 30.69
N TRP A 395 47.20 128.25 31.21
CA TRP A 395 46.86 129.11 32.34
C TRP A 395 47.38 130.53 32.14
N THR A 396 46.70 131.48 32.78
CA THR A 396 47.09 132.90 32.86
C THR A 396 47.59 133.22 34.27
N GLY A 397 48.67 134.01 34.36
CA GLY A 397 49.21 134.51 35.63
C GLY A 397 50.74 134.39 35.71
N THR A 398 51.38 135.41 36.29
CA THR A 398 52.83 135.47 36.56
C THR A 398 53.08 135.73 38.06
N GLY A 399 54.25 135.36 38.61
CA GLY A 399 54.60 135.62 40.01
C GLY A 399 55.15 134.42 40.80
N SER A 400 55.42 134.64 42.09
CA SER A 400 55.93 133.62 43.03
C SER A 400 54.99 132.41 43.15
N LEU A 401 55.59 131.20 43.27
CA LEU A 401 55.01 129.85 43.36
C LEU A 401 53.47 129.73 43.22
N GLN A 402 53.00 129.41 42.01
CA GLN A 402 51.59 129.20 41.63
C GLN A 402 51.17 127.73 41.75
N SER A 403 49.86 127.46 41.81
CA SER A 403 49.28 126.10 41.85
C SER A 403 48.39 125.85 40.65
N ILE A 404 48.71 124.83 39.86
CA ILE A 404 47.97 124.47 38.65
C ILE A 404 47.35 123.09 38.82
N THR A 405 46.05 122.97 38.54
CA THR A 405 45.29 121.72 38.65
C THR A 405 45.22 121.01 37.30
N PHE A 406 45.36 119.69 37.29
CA PHE A 406 45.19 118.87 36.09
C PHE A 406 43.70 118.70 35.73
N PRO A 407 43.35 118.62 34.43
CA PRO A 407 41.99 118.33 33.98
C PRO A 407 41.42 117.02 34.56
N LEU A 408 42.28 116.03 34.80
CA LEU A 408 41.96 114.74 35.39
C LEU A 408 42.97 114.41 36.49
N VAL A 409 42.51 113.85 37.61
CA VAL A 409 43.41 113.33 38.64
C VAL A 409 44.10 112.08 38.13
N PHE A 410 45.44 112.03 38.15
CA PHE A 410 46.18 110.82 37.83
C PHE A 410 45.87 109.73 38.87
N PRO A 411 45.34 108.55 38.48
CA PRO A 411 45.01 107.46 39.40
C PRO A 411 46.18 106.95 40.24
N GLY A 412 47.39 106.93 39.69
CA GLY A 412 48.62 106.60 40.39
C GLY A 412 49.45 107.83 40.70
N TYR A 413 50.12 108.37 39.68
CA TYR A 413 51.10 109.45 39.83
C TYR A 413 51.37 110.16 38.50
N CYS A 414 51.80 111.42 38.57
CA CYS A 414 52.29 112.17 37.43
C CYS A 414 53.81 111.95 37.31
N TYR A 415 54.27 111.45 36.16
CA TYR A 415 55.69 111.21 35.88
C TYR A 415 56.43 112.52 35.61
N VAL A 416 55.83 113.37 34.80
CA VAL A 416 56.49 114.59 34.30
C VAL A 416 55.44 115.64 33.97
N VAL A 417 55.81 116.90 34.23
CA VAL A 417 55.14 118.08 33.73
C VAL A 417 56.15 118.90 32.96
N VAL A 418 55.82 119.23 31.73
CA VAL A 418 56.64 120.08 30.86
C VAL A 418 55.88 121.38 30.65
N PRO A 419 56.25 122.47 31.36
CA PRO A 419 55.65 123.76 31.14
C PRO A 419 56.35 124.50 29.99
N ALA A 420 55.63 125.43 29.39
CA ALA A 420 56.15 126.34 28.39
C ALA A 420 55.44 127.70 28.51
N THR A 421 56.18 128.77 28.25
CA THR A 421 55.61 130.10 28.04
C THR A 421 55.35 130.27 26.54
N ILE A 422 54.14 130.65 26.18
CA ILE A 422 53.74 130.91 24.80
C ILE A 422 53.65 132.43 24.63
N LEU A 423 54.50 132.97 23.78
CA LEU A 423 54.47 134.38 23.40
C LEU A 423 53.60 134.60 22.17
N THR A 424 52.88 135.73 22.17
CA THR A 424 52.09 136.19 21.02
C THR A 424 52.80 137.27 20.20
N ALA A 425 53.97 137.73 20.66
CA ALA A 425 54.85 138.69 20.00
C ALA A 425 56.34 138.38 20.31
N PRO A 426 57.30 138.78 19.47
CA PRO A 426 58.73 138.54 19.70
C PRO A 426 59.23 139.25 20.97
N ALA A 427 60.00 138.55 21.81
CA ALA A 427 60.58 139.07 23.05
C ALA A 427 62.10 138.87 23.10
N SER A 428 62.80 139.81 23.73
CA SER A 428 64.28 139.83 23.78
C SER A 428 64.89 138.86 24.81
N ALA A 429 64.09 138.31 25.73
CA ALA A 429 64.46 137.23 26.65
C ALA A 429 63.19 136.57 27.22
N VAL A 430 63.19 135.23 27.33
CA VAL A 430 62.07 134.45 27.89
C VAL A 430 62.62 133.44 28.88
N ALA A 431 62.10 133.43 30.10
CA ALA A 431 62.41 132.40 31.08
C ALA A 431 61.29 131.35 31.07
N ALA A 432 61.65 130.08 30.88
CA ALA A 432 60.69 128.99 30.95
C ALA A 432 60.14 128.86 32.40
N PRO A 433 58.85 128.52 32.59
CA PRO A 433 58.33 128.32 33.93
C PRO A 433 59.05 127.16 34.61
N ALA A 434 59.46 127.34 35.87
CA ALA A 434 60.15 126.31 36.63
C ALA A 434 59.13 125.48 37.43
N VAL A 435 59.05 124.18 37.15
CA VAL A 435 58.16 123.26 37.90
C VAL A 435 58.74 123.01 39.28
N GLY A 436 57.91 123.18 40.30
CA GLY A 436 58.19 122.79 41.68
C GLY A 436 57.64 121.40 41.99
N SER A 437 56.94 121.23 43.12
CA SER A 437 56.37 119.94 43.51
C SER A 437 55.21 119.51 42.59
N ILE A 438 55.23 118.25 42.16
CA ILE A 438 54.16 117.61 41.37
C ILE A 438 53.35 116.68 42.29
N THR A 439 52.03 116.72 42.17
CA THR A 439 51.10 115.80 42.85
C THR A 439 50.19 115.11 41.83
N ARG A 440 49.29 114.24 42.29
CA ARG A 440 48.31 113.56 41.42
C ARG A 440 47.24 114.48 40.83
N THR A 441 47.00 115.62 41.49
CA THR A 441 45.93 116.57 41.15
C THR A 441 46.45 117.82 40.46
N GLY A 442 47.76 118.05 40.46
CA GLY A 442 48.34 119.26 39.90
C GLY A 442 49.83 119.40 40.17
N PHE A 443 50.37 120.59 39.96
CA PHE A 443 51.77 120.92 40.25
C PHE A 443 51.92 122.37 40.70
N LYS A 444 53.06 122.66 41.32
CA LYS A 444 53.47 124.03 41.62
C LYS A 444 54.41 124.54 40.53
N VAL A 445 54.32 125.81 40.18
CA VAL A 445 55.16 126.40 39.13
C VAL A 445 55.52 127.84 39.46
N VAL A 446 56.75 128.24 39.14
CA VAL A 446 57.16 129.64 39.16
C VAL A 446 57.15 130.12 37.71
N SER A 447 56.39 131.17 37.44
CA SER A 447 56.27 131.77 36.11
C SER A 447 56.81 133.20 36.18
N TYR A 448 57.73 133.54 35.28
CA TYR A 448 58.37 134.84 35.24
C TYR A 448 57.56 135.80 34.37
N ALA A 449 57.41 137.06 34.79
CA ALA A 449 56.78 138.07 33.95
C ALA A 449 57.74 138.52 32.84
N SER A 450 57.29 138.54 31.58
CA SER A 450 58.02 139.25 30.53
C SER A 450 57.55 140.71 30.47
N THR A 451 58.40 141.59 29.96
CA THR A 451 58.14 143.03 29.85
C THR A 451 57.24 143.40 28.65
N GLN A 452 56.62 142.43 27.98
CA GLN A 452 55.85 142.59 26.74
C GLN A 452 54.50 141.84 26.85
N GLY A 453 53.40 142.43 26.36
CA GLY A 453 52.02 142.04 26.67
C GLY A 453 51.55 140.61 26.29
N ALA A 454 50.39 140.22 26.86
CA ALA A 454 49.59 139.00 26.64
C ALA A 454 50.37 137.68 26.50
N GLU A 455 50.91 137.22 27.64
CA GLU A 455 51.51 135.89 27.81
C GLU A 455 50.49 134.86 28.27
N PHE A 456 50.53 133.66 27.71
CA PHE A 456 49.85 132.50 28.28
C PHE A 456 50.86 131.39 28.50
N ASN A 457 50.75 130.71 29.63
CA ASN A 457 51.58 129.54 29.89
C ASN A 457 50.79 128.27 29.57
N ALA A 458 51.49 127.22 29.17
CA ALA A 458 50.92 125.93 28.85
C ALA A 458 51.74 124.82 29.48
N TYR A 459 51.12 123.66 29.69
CA TYR A 459 51.87 122.46 30.06
C TYR A 459 51.35 121.23 29.33
N ILE A 460 52.22 120.24 29.22
CA ILE A 460 51.85 118.85 28.97
C ILE A 460 52.31 118.04 30.19
N ALA A 461 51.42 117.18 30.69
CA ALA A 461 51.69 116.29 31.80
C ALA A 461 51.44 114.84 31.39
N ILE A 462 52.32 113.94 31.81
CA ILE A 462 52.19 112.50 31.54
C ILE A 462 52.18 111.76 32.88
N GLY A 463 51.26 110.82 33.04
CA GLY A 463 51.05 110.07 34.27
C GLY A 463 50.26 108.80 34.04
N ARG A 464 49.99 108.07 35.11
CA ARG A 464 49.07 106.91 35.13
C ARG A 464 48.26 106.87 36.40
#